data_AF-A0A3Q0JJP6-F1
#
_entry.id   AF-A0A3Q0JJP6-F1
#
_cell.length_a   1.000
_cell.length_b   1.000
_cell.length_c   1.000
_cell.angle_alpha   90.00
_cell.angle_beta   90.00
_cell.angle_gamma   90.00
#
_symmetry.space_group_name_H-M   'P 1'
#
loop_
_entity.id
_entity.type
_entity.pdbx_description
1 polymer ?
#
loop_
_entity_poly.entity_id
_entity_poly.type
_entity_poly.pdbx_seq_one_letter_code
_entity_poly.pdbx_strand_id
1 'polypeptide(L)'
;MACLVTLKQEIRTLESIFPKTNNRFQILNASVDEINCRFLGSNGKKYDIHANITETYPSTPPVWFAESEETSVINSVQILSNTSGYENHVVCQVHILVRELCKLHNVPEPPDLDRLLQMKNFAIPRAAVTSQKAPSTDEDGMQDEEDEEEDEDNDEDVEEDMHIEMDESDTNKKVIFK
;
A
#
# COMPACT_ATOMS: atom_id res chain seq x y z
N MET A 1 -2.96 14.08 -3.49
CA MET A 1 -2.92 13.11 -2.37
C MET A 1 -3.53 11.76 -2.78
N ALA A 2 -2.89 11.01 -3.70
CA ALA A 2 -3.42 9.71 -4.19
C ALA A 2 -3.07 8.52 -3.27
N CYS A 3 -1.96 8.61 -2.54
CA CYS A 3 -1.39 7.51 -1.76
C CYS A 3 -2.32 7.00 -0.64
N LEU A 4 -2.87 7.91 0.16
CA LEU A 4 -3.66 7.54 1.35
C LEU A 4 -5.00 6.88 0.98
N VAL A 5 -5.59 7.27 -0.15
CA VAL A 5 -6.81 6.62 -0.68
C VAL A 5 -6.50 5.18 -1.09
N THR A 6 -5.41 4.97 -1.83
CA THR A 6 -4.96 3.64 -2.23
C THR A 6 -4.64 2.77 -1.00
N LEU A 7 -3.90 3.30 -0.02
CA LEU A 7 -3.57 2.56 1.20
C LEU A 7 -4.81 2.13 1.98
N LYS A 8 -5.80 3.03 2.15
CA LYS A 8 -7.07 2.69 2.79
C LYS A 8 -7.81 1.57 2.05
N GLN A 9 -7.79 1.59 0.71
CA GLN A 9 -8.41 0.54 -0.09
C GLN A 9 -7.67 -0.80 0.06
N GLU A 10 -6.35 -0.77 0.08
CA GLU A 10 -5.50 -1.95 0.32
C GLU A 10 -5.76 -2.57 1.69
N ILE A 11 -5.85 -1.75 2.75
CA ILE A 11 -6.18 -2.21 4.10
C ILE A 11 -7.54 -2.93 4.13
N ARG A 12 -8.59 -2.31 3.55
CA ARG A 12 -9.93 -2.93 3.48
C ARG A 12 -9.90 -4.27 2.74
N THR A 13 -9.05 -4.35 1.71
CA THR A 13 -8.89 -5.56 0.91
C THR A 13 -8.24 -6.67 1.71
N LEU A 14 -7.19 -6.35 2.46
CA LEU A 14 -6.49 -7.28 3.35
C LEU A 14 -7.44 -7.84 4.42
N GLU A 15 -8.21 -6.96 5.06
CA GLU A 15 -9.20 -7.39 6.07
C GLU A 15 -10.31 -8.26 5.46
N SER A 16 -10.74 -7.96 4.23
CA SER A 16 -11.77 -8.73 3.53
C SER A 16 -11.30 -10.12 3.10
N ILE A 17 -10.02 -10.26 2.73
CA ILE A 17 -9.45 -11.51 2.22
C ILE A 17 -8.94 -12.40 3.36
N PHE A 18 -8.36 -11.80 4.39
CA PHE A 18 -7.74 -12.50 5.51
C PHE A 18 -8.40 -12.13 6.84
N PRO A 19 -9.65 -12.56 7.07
CA PRO A 19 -10.32 -12.30 8.33
C PRO A 19 -9.61 -13.00 9.50
N LYS A 20 -9.86 -12.53 10.72
CA LYS A 20 -9.31 -13.08 11.98
C LYS A 20 -9.63 -14.58 12.20
N THR A 21 -10.59 -15.13 11.46
CA THR A 21 -11.03 -16.52 11.51
C THR A 21 -10.34 -17.42 10.48
N ASN A 22 -9.48 -16.88 9.60
CA ASN A 22 -8.83 -17.65 8.54
C ASN A 22 -7.83 -18.67 9.12
N ASN A 23 -7.77 -19.87 8.55
CA ASN A 23 -6.97 -20.99 9.06
C ASN A 23 -5.48 -20.94 8.66
N ARG A 24 -5.06 -19.99 7.82
CA ARG A 24 -3.68 -19.87 7.36
C ARG A 24 -3.03 -18.55 7.69
N PHE A 25 -3.71 -17.45 7.35
CA PHE A 25 -3.18 -16.11 7.57
C PHE A 25 -4.32 -15.18 7.98
N GLN A 26 -4.11 -14.47 9.08
CA GLN A 26 -5.12 -13.65 9.75
C GLN A 26 -4.61 -12.22 9.87
N ILE A 27 -5.40 -11.25 9.43
CA ILE A 27 -5.16 -9.84 9.75
C ILE A 27 -5.83 -9.55 11.10
N LEU A 28 -5.03 -9.32 12.14
CA LEU A 28 -5.50 -9.05 13.51
C LEU A 28 -5.89 -7.57 13.68
N ASN A 29 -5.07 -6.68 13.16
CA ASN A 29 -5.30 -5.23 13.11
C ASN A 29 -4.68 -4.69 11.83
N ALA A 30 -5.33 -3.74 11.17
CA ALA A 30 -4.74 -3.02 10.04
C ALA A 30 -5.22 -1.56 10.07
N SER A 31 -4.27 -0.64 10.06
CA SER A 31 -4.48 0.80 10.01
C SER A 31 -3.56 1.41 8.95
N VAL A 32 -3.64 2.72 8.76
CA VAL A 32 -2.75 3.45 7.83
C VAL A 32 -1.32 3.57 8.35
N ASP A 33 -1.10 3.28 9.64
CA ASP A 33 0.20 3.40 10.30
C ASP A 33 0.82 2.02 10.56
N GLU A 34 0.00 1.00 10.83
CA GLU A 34 0.50 -0.32 11.22
C GLU A 34 -0.40 -1.48 10.78
N ILE A 35 0.20 -2.65 10.63
CA ILE A 35 -0.51 -3.90 10.34
C ILE A 35 0.01 -4.99 11.27
N ASN A 36 -0.92 -5.64 11.96
CA ASN A 36 -0.67 -6.80 12.79
C ASN A 36 -1.33 -8.01 12.16
N CYS A 37 -0.53 -9.02 11.83
CA CYS A 37 -0.99 -10.23 11.20
C CYS A 37 -0.42 -11.47 11.89
N ARG A 38 -1.09 -12.59 11.67
CA ARG A 38 -0.74 -13.87 12.27
C ARG A 38 -0.77 -14.97 11.22
N PHE A 39 0.34 -15.69 11.11
CA PHE A 39 0.45 -16.87 10.27
C PHE A 39 0.36 -18.16 11.10
N LEU A 40 -0.33 -19.17 10.57
CA LEU A 40 -0.52 -20.48 11.19
C LEU A 40 0.31 -21.53 10.45
N GLY A 41 1.42 -21.95 11.07
CA GLY A 41 2.34 -22.94 10.52
C GLY A 41 1.77 -24.37 10.52
N SER A 42 2.37 -25.24 9.71
CA SER A 42 2.05 -26.69 9.66
C SER A 42 2.27 -27.42 10.99
N ASN A 43 3.19 -26.91 11.80
CA ASN A 43 3.52 -27.41 13.13
C ASN A 43 2.51 -26.97 14.22
N GLY A 44 1.45 -26.23 13.86
CA GLY A 44 0.48 -25.66 14.80
C GLY A 44 1.00 -24.44 15.57
N LYS A 45 2.23 -23.98 15.30
CA LYS A 45 2.76 -22.74 15.86
C LYS A 45 2.12 -21.53 15.18
N LYS A 46 1.94 -20.49 15.97
CA LYS A 46 1.42 -19.19 15.52
C LYS A 46 2.59 -18.22 15.43
N TYR A 47 2.66 -17.50 14.33
CA TYR A 47 3.71 -16.53 14.05
C TYR A 47 3.06 -15.15 13.96
N ASP A 48 3.26 -14.35 15.00
CA ASP A 48 2.80 -12.97 15.03
C ASP A 48 3.81 -12.08 14.30
N ILE A 49 3.31 -11.28 13.37
CA ILE A 49 4.11 -10.44 12.49
C ILE A 49 3.47 -9.06 12.48
N HIS A 50 4.30 -8.05 12.70
CA HIS A 50 3.91 -6.65 12.76
C HIS A 50 4.58 -5.88 11.62
N ALA A 51 3.91 -4.87 11.08
CA ALA A 51 4.45 -3.98 10.07
C ALA A 51 4.13 -2.53 10.43
N ASN A 52 5.12 -1.64 10.30
CA ASN A 52 4.95 -0.21 10.38
C ASN A 52 4.99 0.41 8.99
N ILE A 53 3.94 1.14 8.64
CA ILE A 53 3.83 1.89 7.39
C ILE A 53 4.52 3.23 7.61
N THR A 54 5.40 3.59 6.67
CA THR A 54 6.18 4.83 6.74
C THR A 54 5.41 5.96 6.05
N GLU A 55 5.64 7.21 6.49
CA GLU A 55 5.02 8.40 5.88
C GLU A 55 5.39 8.57 4.39
N THR A 56 6.49 7.95 3.98
CA THR A 56 6.99 7.92 2.60
C THR A 56 6.42 6.78 1.77
N TYR A 57 5.42 6.05 2.26
CA TYR A 57 4.69 5.03 1.49
C TYR A 57 4.04 5.64 0.23
N PRO A 58 4.03 4.94 -0.93
CA PRO A 58 4.65 3.65 -1.23
C PRO A 58 6.10 3.78 -1.72
N SER A 59 6.71 4.98 -1.70
CA SER A 59 8.09 5.20 -2.16
C SER A 59 9.09 4.36 -1.36
N THR A 60 8.83 4.14 -0.08
CA THR A 60 9.55 3.19 0.78
C THR A 60 8.65 2.03 1.21
N PRO A 61 9.18 0.80 1.31
CA PRO A 61 8.40 -0.33 1.80
C PRO A 61 8.03 -0.16 3.28
N PRO A 62 6.93 -0.79 3.73
CA PRO A 62 6.64 -0.96 5.15
C PRO A 62 7.77 -1.71 5.86
N VAL A 63 8.00 -1.39 7.13
CA VAL A 63 9.01 -2.04 7.95
C VAL A 63 8.36 -3.19 8.71
N TRP A 64 8.73 -4.42 8.38
CA TRP A 64 8.14 -5.63 8.96
C TRP A 64 9.00 -6.23 10.07
N PHE A 65 8.34 -6.83 11.06
CA PHE A 65 8.92 -7.43 12.26
C PHE A 65 8.22 -8.75 12.56
N ALA A 66 8.97 -9.78 12.94
CA ALA A 66 8.42 -11.04 13.42
C ALA A 66 8.63 -11.14 14.94
N GLU A 67 7.58 -11.47 15.69
CA GLU A 67 7.64 -11.77 17.14
C GLU A 67 8.15 -13.21 17.41
N SER A 68 8.76 -13.85 16.42
CA SER A 68 9.19 -15.24 16.46
C SER A 68 10.72 -15.33 16.50
N GLU A 69 11.25 -16.21 17.35
CA GLU A 69 12.69 -16.48 17.44
C GLU A 69 13.21 -17.37 16.28
N GLU A 70 12.31 -17.96 15.49
CA GLU A 70 12.67 -18.77 14.33
C GLU A 70 13.36 -17.92 13.26
N THR A 71 14.66 -18.14 13.06
CA THR A 71 15.49 -17.41 12.07
C THR A 71 14.90 -17.48 10.67
N SER A 72 14.23 -18.58 10.35
CA SER A 72 13.56 -18.81 9.07
C SER A 72 12.45 -17.78 8.81
N VAL A 73 11.65 -17.44 9.83
CA VAL A 73 10.57 -16.44 9.74
C VAL A 73 11.14 -15.03 9.68
N ILE A 74 12.20 -14.75 10.47
CA ILE A 74 12.91 -13.46 10.44
C ILE A 74 13.46 -13.19 9.04
N ASN A 75 14.08 -14.19 8.40
CA ASN A 75 14.58 -14.07 7.03
C ASN A 75 13.46 -13.80 6.01
N SER A 76 12.31 -14.48 6.14
CA SER A 76 11.13 -14.24 5.27
C SER A 76 10.56 -12.83 5.43
N VAL A 77 10.73 -12.21 6.59
CA VAL A 77 10.32 -10.82 6.82
C VAL A 77 11.38 -9.84 6.29
N GLN A 78 12.66 -10.14 6.44
CA GLN A 78 13.76 -9.28 6.01
C GLN A 78 13.81 -9.04 4.50
N ILE A 79 13.39 -10.01 3.68
CA ILE A 79 13.32 -9.84 2.22
C ILE A 79 12.35 -8.72 1.80
N LEU A 80 11.32 -8.45 2.60
CA LEU A 80 10.31 -7.43 2.34
C LEU A 80 10.89 -6.02 2.41
N SER A 81 11.90 -5.81 3.27
CA SER A 81 12.61 -4.55 3.38
C SER A 81 13.42 -4.17 2.13
N ASN A 82 13.68 -5.14 1.23
CA ASN A 82 14.47 -4.94 0.02
C ASN A 82 13.61 -4.75 -1.24
N THR A 83 12.28 -4.70 -1.10
CA THR A 83 11.39 -4.47 -2.25
C THR A 83 11.47 -3.04 -2.75
N SER A 84 11.03 -2.81 -3.99
CA SER A 84 10.98 -1.47 -4.56
C SER A 84 9.79 -1.28 -5.51
N GLY A 85 9.42 -0.03 -5.73
CA GLY A 85 8.34 0.33 -6.65
C GLY A 85 7.01 -0.31 -6.29
N TYR A 86 6.43 -1.08 -7.22
CA TYR A 86 5.11 -1.70 -7.03
C TYR A 86 5.07 -2.75 -5.92
N GLU A 87 6.22 -3.34 -5.56
CA GLU A 87 6.30 -4.36 -4.52
C GLU A 87 6.21 -3.75 -3.12
N ASN A 88 6.43 -2.45 -2.98
CA ASN A 88 6.28 -1.74 -1.69
C ASN A 88 4.83 -1.68 -1.24
N HIS A 89 3.87 -1.87 -2.16
CA HIS A 89 2.47 -1.85 -1.80
C HIS A 89 2.15 -2.95 -0.79
N VAL A 90 1.39 -2.62 0.26
CA VAL A 90 1.11 -3.54 1.36
C VAL A 90 0.47 -4.83 0.85
N VAL A 91 -0.44 -4.76 -0.13
CA VAL A 91 -1.04 -5.96 -0.74
C VAL A 91 -0.01 -6.86 -1.40
N CYS A 92 1.01 -6.29 -2.04
CA CYS A 92 2.13 -7.03 -2.63
C CYS A 92 3.04 -7.61 -1.55
N GLN A 93 3.36 -6.83 -0.52
CA GLN A 93 4.17 -7.23 0.63
C GLN A 93 3.55 -8.44 1.35
N VAL A 94 2.25 -8.37 1.67
CA VAL A 94 1.52 -9.47 2.30
C VAL A 94 1.49 -10.69 1.39
N HIS A 95 1.29 -10.49 0.08
CA HIS A 95 1.34 -11.59 -0.87
C HIS A 95 2.70 -12.31 -0.86
N ILE A 96 3.80 -11.56 -0.92
CA ILE A 96 5.17 -12.09 -0.84
C ILE A 96 5.37 -12.82 0.49
N LEU A 97 5.00 -12.19 1.61
CA LEU A 97 5.14 -12.74 2.95
C LEU A 97 4.42 -14.08 3.10
N VAL A 98 3.14 -14.14 2.74
CA VAL A 98 2.33 -15.35 2.87
C VAL A 98 2.90 -16.47 2.01
N ARG A 99 3.31 -16.16 0.77
CA ARG A 99 3.92 -17.15 -0.12
C ARG A 99 5.22 -17.71 0.47
N GLU A 100 6.08 -16.86 1.00
CA GLU A 100 7.37 -17.27 1.57
C GLU A 100 7.18 -18.10 2.85
N LEU A 101 6.26 -17.69 3.74
CA LEU A 101 5.90 -18.48 4.92
C LEU A 101 5.26 -19.82 4.56
N CYS A 102 4.39 -19.84 3.54
CA CYS A 102 3.76 -21.07 3.06
C CYS A 102 4.80 -22.07 2.54
N LYS A 103 5.75 -21.61 1.70
CA LYS A 103 6.87 -22.43 1.21
C LYS A 103 7.71 -22.97 2.36
N LEU A 104 8.05 -22.11 3.32
CA LEU A 104 8.89 -22.46 4.46
C LEU A 104 8.26 -23.54 5.33
N HIS A 105 6.95 -23.43 5.57
CA HIS A 105 6.19 -24.39 6.36
C HIS A 105 5.65 -25.58 5.57
N ASN A 106 5.94 -25.68 4.26
CA ASN A 106 5.40 -26.71 3.35
C ASN A 106 3.86 -26.80 3.44
N VAL A 107 3.17 -25.67 3.48
CA VAL A 107 1.70 -25.59 3.50
C VAL A 107 1.18 -25.01 2.18
N PRO A 108 0.00 -25.43 1.71
CA PRO A 108 -0.60 -24.87 0.50
C PRO A 108 -0.89 -23.38 0.66
N GLU A 109 -0.61 -22.60 -0.39
CA GLU A 109 -0.98 -21.20 -0.50
C GLU A 109 -2.51 -21.04 -0.46
N PRO A 110 -3.05 -20.05 0.27
CA PRO A 110 -4.50 -19.82 0.29
C PRO A 110 -5.00 -19.38 -1.10
N PRO A 111 -6.14 -19.91 -1.60
CA PRO A 111 -6.64 -19.57 -2.94
C PRO A 111 -7.00 -18.08 -3.09
N ASP A 112 -7.28 -17.41 -1.98
CA ASP A 112 -7.55 -15.97 -1.97
C ASP A 112 -6.28 -15.10 -2.10
N LEU A 113 -5.08 -15.71 -2.08
CA LEU A 113 -3.81 -15.01 -2.25
C LEU A 113 -3.71 -14.35 -3.64
N ASP A 114 -4.12 -15.05 -4.69
CA ASP A 114 -4.16 -14.49 -6.06
C ASP A 114 -5.20 -13.36 -6.22
N ARG A 115 -6.22 -13.31 -5.36
CA ARG A 115 -7.23 -12.25 -5.38
C ARG A 115 -6.65 -10.91 -4.92
N LEU A 116 -5.62 -10.90 -4.07
CA LEU A 116 -4.88 -9.69 -3.72
C LEU A 116 -4.25 -9.06 -4.95
N LEU A 117 -3.67 -9.88 -5.83
CA LEU A 117 -3.03 -9.42 -7.06
C LEU A 117 -4.03 -9.00 -8.12
N GLN A 118 -5.23 -9.57 -8.19
CA GLN A 118 -6.26 -9.08 -9.12
C GLN A 118 -6.72 -7.64 -8.81
N MET A 119 -6.69 -7.24 -7.53
CA MET A 119 -7.03 -5.87 -7.14
C MET A 119 -5.92 -4.84 -7.46
N LYS A 120 -4.69 -5.31 -7.75
CA LYS A 120 -3.60 -4.51 -8.35
C LYS A 120 -4.06 -3.73 -9.58
N ASN A 121 -5.04 -4.28 -10.32
CA ASN A 121 -5.55 -3.69 -11.55
C ASN A 121 -6.58 -2.57 -11.31
N PHE A 122 -7.05 -2.36 -10.08
CA PHE A 122 -8.02 -1.31 -9.74
C PHE A 122 -7.36 0.03 -9.39
N ALA A 123 -6.07 0.01 -9.04
CA ALA A 123 -5.29 1.21 -8.74
C ALA A 123 -4.72 1.91 -10.00
N ILE A 124 -4.87 1.29 -11.18
CA ILE A 124 -4.44 1.87 -12.46
C ILE A 124 -5.70 2.39 -13.16
N PRO A 125 -5.86 3.71 -13.39
CA PRO A 125 -6.88 4.18 -14.32
C PRO A 125 -6.63 3.49 -15.67
N ARG A 126 -7.68 2.92 -16.23
CA ARG A 126 -7.72 1.98 -17.35
C ARG A 126 -7.32 2.59 -18.71
N ALA A 127 -6.31 3.47 -18.74
CA ALA A 127 -5.79 4.12 -19.94
C ALA A 127 -4.57 3.41 -20.54
N ALA A 128 -4.02 2.35 -19.91
CA ALA A 128 -2.76 1.73 -20.35
C ALA A 128 -2.84 0.20 -20.55
N VAL A 129 -3.97 -0.33 -21.02
CA VAL A 129 -4.07 -1.73 -21.46
C VAL A 129 -4.13 -1.84 -22.98
N THR A 130 -3.06 -1.40 -23.67
CA THR A 130 -2.81 -1.90 -25.03
C THR A 130 -2.29 -3.32 -24.92
N SER A 131 -3.15 -4.25 -25.29
CA SER A 131 -2.91 -5.67 -25.48
C SER A 131 -1.55 -5.98 -26.11
N GLN A 132 -0.68 -6.63 -25.36
CA GLN A 132 0.42 -7.39 -25.94
C GLN A 132 -0.07 -8.79 -26.30
N LYS A 133 -0.45 -8.99 -27.56
CA LYS A 133 -0.41 -10.29 -28.23
C LYS A 133 -0.20 -10.08 -29.73
N ALA A 134 1.02 -10.28 -30.19
CA ALA A 134 1.35 -10.58 -31.60
C ALA A 134 1.70 -12.09 -31.71
N PRO A 135 1.75 -12.74 -32.90
CA PRO A 135 1.80 -12.15 -34.24
C PRO A 135 0.90 -12.81 -35.33
N SER A 136 0.96 -12.22 -36.54
CA SER A 136 0.46 -12.63 -37.89
C SER A 136 -1.07 -12.62 -38.07
N THR A 137 -1.66 -12.04 -39.14
CA THR A 137 -1.30 -12.04 -40.56
C THR A 137 -1.91 -10.80 -41.27
N ASP A 138 -1.33 -10.46 -42.42
CA ASP A 138 -1.58 -9.38 -43.38
C ASP A 138 -3.04 -8.98 -43.68
N GLU A 139 -3.22 -7.70 -44.05
CA GLU A 139 -3.94 -7.15 -45.23
C GLU A 139 -4.71 -5.84 -44.92
N ASP A 140 -4.20 -4.75 -45.52
CA ASP A 140 -4.90 -3.65 -46.20
C ASP A 140 -6.04 -2.87 -45.52
N GLY A 141 -5.90 -1.54 -45.43
CA GLY A 141 -7.00 -0.64 -45.09
C GLY A 141 -6.59 0.80 -44.75
N MET A 142 -6.42 1.61 -45.79
CA MET A 142 -6.21 3.06 -45.80
C MET A 142 -7.28 3.87 -45.04
N GLN A 143 -6.88 4.89 -44.26
CA GLN A 143 -7.58 6.16 -43.95
C GLN A 143 -6.73 6.89 -42.90
N ASP A 144 -5.98 7.94 -43.21
CA ASP A 144 -6.25 9.30 -43.70
C ASP A 144 -5.82 10.26 -42.57
N GLU A 145 -5.23 11.38 -43.00
CA GLU A 145 -4.47 12.36 -42.21
C GLU A 145 -5.37 13.34 -41.44
N GLU A 146 -4.73 14.31 -40.76
CA GLU A 146 -5.22 15.55 -40.11
C GLU A 146 -5.25 15.49 -38.57
N ASP A 147 -4.28 16.03 -37.81
CA ASP A 147 -3.75 17.41 -37.62
C ASP A 147 -4.33 18.05 -36.34
N GLU A 148 -3.63 19.07 -35.83
CA GLU A 148 -3.95 20.00 -34.74
C GLU A 148 -3.24 19.77 -33.39
N GLU A 149 -2.11 20.49 -33.27
CA GLU A 149 -1.56 21.00 -32.02
C GLU A 149 -2.48 22.07 -31.39
N GLU A 150 -2.69 22.02 -30.07
CA GLU A 150 -3.10 23.18 -29.29
C GLU A 150 -2.35 23.19 -27.94
N ASP A 151 -1.33 24.05 -27.88
CA ASP A 151 -0.88 24.72 -26.66
C ASP A 151 -1.93 25.78 -26.25
N GLU A 152 -2.17 25.96 -24.94
CA GLU A 152 -2.26 27.26 -24.24
C GLU A 152 -3.00 27.17 -22.89
N ASP A 153 -2.30 27.65 -21.85
CA ASP A 153 -2.74 28.48 -20.72
C ASP A 153 -3.88 28.06 -19.78
N ASN A 154 -3.53 27.92 -18.49
CA ASN A 154 -4.39 28.37 -17.39
C ASN A 154 -3.56 28.78 -16.17
N ASP A 155 -2.86 29.92 -16.27
CA ASP A 155 -2.58 30.78 -15.12
C ASP A 155 -3.87 31.56 -14.78
N GLU A 156 -4.29 31.56 -13.52
CA GLU A 156 -4.93 32.69 -12.82
C GLU A 156 -5.29 32.33 -11.36
N ASP A 157 -4.49 32.85 -10.44
CA ASP A 157 -4.84 33.59 -9.23
C ASP A 157 -6.08 33.18 -8.39
N VAL A 158 -5.82 32.68 -7.18
CA VAL A 158 -6.63 33.02 -6.00
C VAL A 158 -5.68 33.41 -4.86
N GLU A 159 -5.57 34.72 -4.66
CA GLU A 159 -5.10 35.34 -3.41
C GLU A 159 -6.01 34.91 -2.26
N GLU A 160 -5.49 34.17 -1.28
CA GLU A 160 -6.15 33.96 0.01
C GLU A 160 -5.38 34.72 1.10
N ASP A 161 -5.83 35.96 1.27
CA ASP A 161 -5.56 36.88 2.37
C ASP A 161 -5.86 36.20 3.73
N MET A 162 -4.83 35.69 4.41
CA MET A 162 -4.92 35.35 5.83
C MET A 162 -4.32 36.46 6.69
N HIS A 163 -5.18 37.44 6.98
CA HIS A 163 -5.06 38.30 8.16
C HIS A 163 -4.90 37.43 9.43
N ILE A 164 -3.69 37.36 9.97
CA ILE A 164 -3.44 36.87 11.33
C ILE A 164 -3.52 38.09 12.27
N GLU A 165 -4.64 38.21 12.99
CA GLU A 165 -4.69 38.94 14.26
C GLU A 165 -4.64 37.96 15.45
N MET A 166 -4.20 38.48 16.60
CA MET A 166 -4.08 37.87 17.95
C MET A 166 -2.83 37.01 18.18
N ASP A 167 -2.05 37.15 19.25
CA ASP A 167 -2.24 37.85 20.54
C ASP A 167 -0.86 37.90 21.24
N GLU A 168 -0.31 39.09 21.52
CA GLU A 168 0.90 39.23 22.34
C GLU A 168 0.50 39.60 23.78
N SER A 169 0.06 38.57 24.52
CA SER A 169 -0.05 38.60 25.97
C SER A 169 1.34 38.53 26.60
N ASP A 170 1.89 39.66 27.09
CA ASP A 170 2.65 39.73 28.36
C ASP A 170 3.18 41.15 28.65
N THR A 171 2.62 41.86 29.64
CA THR A 171 3.41 42.63 30.62
C THR A 171 2.57 42.87 31.88
N ASN A 172 2.59 41.86 32.76
CA ASN A 172 2.79 41.97 34.20
C ASN A 172 2.82 43.39 34.81
N LYS A 173 1.74 43.84 35.48
CA LYS A 173 1.81 44.73 36.66
C LYS A 173 0.70 44.45 37.67
N LYS A 174 1.03 43.52 38.56
CA LYS A 174 0.45 43.33 39.90
C LYS A 174 0.66 44.61 40.75
N VAL A 175 -0.38 45.37 41.07
CA VAL A 175 -0.43 46.16 42.32
C VAL A 175 -1.84 46.15 42.89
N ILE A 176 -1.90 45.68 44.12
CA ILE A 176 -3.07 45.39 44.95
C ILE A 176 -3.58 46.68 45.60
N PHE A 177 -4.90 46.81 45.70
CA PHE A 177 -5.62 47.82 46.48
C PHE A 177 -5.27 47.80 47.97
N LYS A 178 -5.05 48.98 48.54
CA LYS A 178 -5.57 49.31 49.88
C LYS A 178 -5.77 50.82 50.03
#